data_AF-W6CL55-F1
#
_entry.id   AF-W6CL55-F1
#
_cell.length_a   1.000
_cell.length_b   1.000
_cell.length_c   1.000
_cell.angle_alpha   90.00
_cell.angle_beta   90.00
_cell.angle_gamma   90.00
#
_symmetry.space_group_name_H-M   'P 1'
#
loop_
_entity.id
_entity.type
_entity.pdbx_description
1 polymer ?
#
loop_
_entity_poly.entity_id
_entity_poly.type
_entity_poly.pdbx_seq_one_letter_code
_entity_poly.pdbx_strand_id
1 'polypeptide(L)'
;LVKWKGYTESENTWEPLKNLKCPILLHQLRQDMKTALLQTNKPLESESLSAPIVSFLLQRAKQRKKLQKWEDLMNQTCKQKGHIFVCNEVDLNGPPKNFTYINENKLGKGVNVNPVTVGCECDDCFSQPVDGCCPGLLKHRRAYNGSRQVKVMPGVPIYECNSKCRCGPDCANRVV
;
A
#
# COMPACT_ATOMS: atom_id res chain seq x y z
N LEU A 1 27.15 -3.03 -17.62
CA LEU A 1 28.11 -3.52 -16.61
C LEU A 1 27.38 -4.43 -15.64
N VAL A 2 27.72 -5.72 -15.62
CA VAL A 2 27.15 -6.73 -14.71
C VAL A 2 27.91 -6.70 -13.40
N LYS A 3 27.17 -6.64 -12.29
CA LYS A 3 27.73 -6.75 -10.94
C LYS A 3 27.75 -8.21 -10.53
N TRP A 4 28.93 -8.81 -10.43
CA TRP A 4 29.09 -10.18 -9.96
C TRP A 4 28.92 -10.27 -8.44
N LYS A 5 28.16 -11.25 -7.98
CA LYS A 5 27.88 -11.51 -6.56
C LYS A 5 29.15 -12.05 -5.88
N GLY A 6 29.56 -11.42 -4.78
CA GLY A 6 30.77 -11.82 -4.03
C GLY A 6 32.07 -11.19 -4.51
N TYR A 7 32.04 -10.45 -5.62
CA TYR A 7 33.22 -9.80 -6.19
C TYR A 7 33.26 -8.31 -5.85
N THR A 8 34.34 -7.62 -6.16
CA THR A 8 34.47 -6.16 -6.01
C THR A 8 33.83 -5.41 -7.20
N GLU A 9 33.76 -4.08 -7.18
CA GLU A 9 33.24 -3.30 -8.32
C GLU A 9 34.20 -3.25 -9.52
N SER A 10 35.51 -3.37 -9.28
CA SER A 10 36.52 -3.40 -10.34
C SER A 10 36.43 -4.64 -11.21
N GLU A 11 35.78 -5.71 -10.72
CA GLU A 11 35.59 -6.97 -11.44
C GLU A 11 34.30 -6.98 -12.27
N ASN A 12 33.57 -5.88 -12.31
CA ASN A 12 32.35 -5.80 -13.09
C ASN A 12 32.68 -5.83 -14.60
N THR A 13 31.99 -6.67 -15.36
CA THR A 13 32.23 -6.85 -16.80
C THR A 13 31.04 -6.40 -17.64
N TRP A 14 31.21 -6.29 -18.95
CA TRP A 14 30.09 -6.14 -19.88
C TRP A 14 29.50 -7.51 -20.25
N GLU A 15 28.19 -7.54 -20.50
CA GLU A 15 27.45 -8.76 -20.87
C GLU A 15 26.64 -8.47 -22.14
N PRO A 16 26.76 -9.28 -23.20
CA PRO A 16 25.95 -9.13 -24.40
C PRO A 16 24.44 -9.14 -24.13
N LEU A 17 23.70 -8.34 -24.89
CA LEU A 17 22.24 -8.21 -24.75
C LEU A 17 21.51 -9.56 -24.83
N LYS A 18 21.95 -10.47 -25.71
CA LYS A 18 21.38 -11.82 -25.87
C LYS A 18 21.38 -12.67 -24.59
N ASN A 19 22.27 -12.38 -23.66
CA ASN A 19 22.40 -13.11 -22.39
C ASN A 19 21.52 -12.48 -21.29
N LEU A 20 20.97 -11.28 -21.50
CA LEU A 20 20.11 -10.59 -20.54
C LEU A 20 18.68 -11.11 -20.60
N LYS A 21 18.30 -11.92 -19.61
CA LYS A 21 16.96 -12.51 -19.45
C LYS A 21 16.04 -11.67 -18.54
N CYS A 22 15.95 -10.37 -18.80
CA CYS A 22 15.16 -9.43 -17.98
C CYS A 22 14.31 -8.46 -18.84
N PRO A 23 13.33 -8.97 -19.61
CA PRO A 23 12.60 -8.18 -20.60
C PRO A 23 11.90 -6.96 -20.01
N ILE A 24 11.34 -7.08 -18.80
CA ILE A 24 10.67 -5.97 -18.10
C ILE A 24 11.66 -4.85 -17.78
N LEU A 25 12.82 -5.18 -17.19
CA LEU A 25 13.85 -4.19 -16.85
C LEU A 25 14.44 -3.52 -18.09
N LEU A 26 14.64 -4.28 -19.17
CA LEU A 26 15.13 -3.76 -20.44
C LEU A 26 14.11 -2.82 -21.09
N HIS A 27 12.83 -3.18 -21.07
CA HIS A 27 11.75 -2.33 -21.57
C HIS A 27 11.70 -1.01 -20.79
N GLN A 28 11.77 -1.10 -19.46
CA GLN A 28 11.75 0.08 -18.58
C GLN A 28 12.95 0.99 -18.80
N LEU A 29 14.17 0.43 -18.94
CA LEU A 29 15.36 1.22 -19.27
C LEU A 29 15.21 1.96 -20.60
N ARG A 30 14.67 1.30 -21.64
CA ARG A 30 14.42 1.93 -22.95
C ARG A 30 13.40 3.06 -22.87
N GLN A 31 12.35 2.89 -22.08
CA GLN A 31 11.37 3.96 -21.82
C GLN A 31 12.03 5.14 -21.11
N ASP A 32 12.82 4.90 -20.08
CA ASP A 32 13.52 5.97 -19.35
C ASP A 32 14.50 6.73 -20.26
N MET A 33 15.23 6.01 -21.11
CA MET A 33 16.13 6.59 -22.11
C MET A 33 15.38 7.50 -23.07
N LYS A 34 14.24 7.02 -23.61
CA LYS A 34 13.37 7.82 -24.49
C LYS A 34 12.90 9.09 -23.79
N THR A 35 12.40 8.97 -22.56
CA THR A 35 11.94 10.13 -21.77
C THR A 35 13.06 11.15 -21.54
N ALA A 36 14.25 10.70 -21.16
CA ALA A 36 15.39 11.59 -20.93
C ALA A 36 15.87 12.30 -22.20
N LEU A 37 15.88 11.60 -23.34
CA LEU A 37 16.25 12.19 -24.64
C LEU A 37 15.23 13.24 -25.09
N LEU A 38 13.94 12.95 -24.93
CA LEU A 38 12.87 13.90 -25.25
C LEU A 38 12.95 15.15 -24.36
N GLN A 39 13.17 14.99 -23.06
CA GLN A 39 13.31 16.12 -22.11
C GLN A 39 14.53 17.01 -22.43
N THR A 40 15.56 16.45 -23.06
CA THR A 40 16.79 17.17 -23.42
C THR A 40 16.83 17.59 -24.90
N ASN A 41 15.73 17.42 -25.64
CA ASN A 41 15.62 17.68 -27.07
C ASN A 41 16.71 17.00 -27.91
N LYS A 42 17.12 15.79 -27.53
CA LYS A 42 18.15 15.02 -28.24
C LYS A 42 17.54 13.98 -29.19
N PRO A 43 18.24 13.62 -30.28
CA PRO A 43 17.82 12.55 -31.17
C PRO A 43 17.64 11.23 -30.41
N LEU A 44 16.56 10.51 -30.72
CA LEU A 44 16.25 9.20 -30.12
C LEU A 44 17.28 8.13 -30.49
N GLU A 45 18.02 8.33 -31.58
CA GLU A 45 19.01 7.42 -32.14
C GLU A 45 20.46 7.76 -31.73
N SER A 46 20.64 8.64 -30.72
CA SER A 46 21.97 9.01 -30.25
C SER A 46 22.77 7.78 -29.80
N GLU A 47 23.88 7.49 -30.50
CA GLU A 47 24.77 6.35 -30.19
C GLU A 47 25.45 6.47 -28.82
N SER A 48 25.60 7.70 -28.30
CA SER A 48 26.17 7.97 -26.99
C SER A 48 25.21 8.71 -26.08
N LEU A 49 25.21 8.34 -24.79
CA LEU A 49 24.44 9.02 -23.75
C LEU A 49 25.34 10.03 -23.03
N SER A 50 24.92 11.29 -23.03
CA SER A 50 25.63 12.32 -22.25
C SER A 50 25.53 12.07 -20.75
N ALA A 51 26.54 12.51 -20.00
CA ALA A 51 26.60 12.34 -18.54
C ALA A 51 25.31 12.73 -17.77
N PRO A 52 24.58 13.82 -18.10
CA PRO A 52 23.32 14.15 -17.44
C PRO A 52 22.23 13.09 -17.63
N ILE A 53 22.13 12.51 -18.83
CA ILE A 53 21.16 11.44 -19.13
C ILE A 53 21.52 10.18 -18.33
N VAL A 54 22.81 9.80 -18.34
CA VAL A 54 23.28 8.65 -17.55
C VAL A 54 22.97 8.86 -16.05
N SER A 55 23.22 10.06 -15.54
CA SER A 55 22.89 10.42 -14.15
C SER A 55 21.39 10.27 -13.86
N PHE A 56 20.52 10.79 -14.73
CA PHE A 56 19.07 10.64 -14.61
C PHE A 56 18.64 9.16 -14.58
N LEU A 57 19.15 8.34 -15.50
CA LEU A 57 18.82 6.91 -15.56
C LEU A 57 19.22 6.17 -14.29
N LEU A 58 20.41 6.47 -13.74
CA LEU A 58 20.87 5.91 -12.48
C LEU A 58 20.01 6.36 -11.30
N GLN A 59 19.63 7.64 -11.26
CA GLN A 59 18.75 8.17 -10.21
C GLN A 59 17.36 7.54 -10.27
N ARG A 60 16.77 7.42 -11.47
CA ARG A 60 15.48 6.76 -11.71
C ARG A 60 15.50 5.29 -11.30
N ALA A 61 16.56 4.56 -11.64
CA ALA A 61 16.73 3.17 -11.20
C ALA A 61 16.84 3.04 -9.67
N LYS A 62 17.60 3.94 -9.02
CA LYS A 62 17.71 3.99 -7.55
C LYS A 62 16.38 4.36 -6.89
N GLN A 63 15.62 5.29 -7.48
CA GLN A 63 14.31 5.70 -7.01
C GLN A 63 13.35 4.50 -7.00
N ARG A 64 13.20 3.78 -8.12
CA ARG A 64 12.30 2.61 -8.19
C ARG A 64 12.65 1.54 -7.16
N LYS A 65 13.95 1.26 -6.93
CA LYS A 65 14.38 0.34 -5.86
C LYS A 65 13.97 0.82 -4.46
N LYS A 66 14.01 2.13 -4.20
CA LYS A 66 13.56 2.69 -2.91
C LYS A 66 12.04 2.60 -2.77
N LEU A 67 11.29 2.90 -3.83
CA LEU A 67 9.83 2.78 -3.84
C LEU A 67 9.39 1.33 -3.64
N GLN A 68 10.01 0.36 -4.32
CA GLN A 68 9.71 -1.06 -4.12
C GLN A 68 9.95 -1.50 -2.67
N LYS A 69 11.11 -1.15 -2.09
CA LYS A 69 11.38 -1.49 -0.68
C LYS A 69 10.36 -0.89 0.28
N TRP A 70 9.83 0.29 -0.03
CA TRP A 70 8.81 0.93 0.79
C TRP A 70 7.43 0.29 0.61
N GLU A 71 7.08 -0.07 -0.63
CA GLU A 71 5.91 -0.91 -0.93
C GLU A 71 5.96 -2.23 -0.17
N ASP A 72 7.08 -2.95 -0.25
CA ASP A 72 7.29 -4.22 0.44
C ASP A 72 7.14 -4.05 1.96
N LEU A 73 7.73 -2.99 2.53
CA LEU A 73 7.63 -2.68 3.96
C LEU A 73 6.17 -2.43 4.39
N MET A 74 5.41 -1.67 3.60
CA MET A 74 4.00 -1.40 3.90
C MET A 74 3.17 -2.68 3.81
N ASN A 75 3.36 -3.49 2.77
CA ASN A 75 2.63 -4.76 2.62
C ASN A 75 3.01 -5.81 3.68
N GLN A 76 4.27 -5.83 4.15
CA GLN A 76 4.68 -6.67 5.28
C GLN A 76 4.05 -6.23 6.60
N THR A 77 3.77 -4.93 6.75
CA THR A 77 3.17 -4.36 7.96
C THR A 77 1.65 -4.43 7.94
N CYS A 78 1.03 -4.38 6.76
CA CYS A 78 -0.42 -4.37 6.55
C CYS A 78 -1.07 -5.67 7.06
N LYS A 79 -2.10 -5.55 7.89
CA LYS A 79 -2.91 -6.69 8.35
C LYS A 79 -4.09 -7.00 7.41
N GLN A 80 -4.44 -6.06 6.55
CA GLN A 80 -5.57 -6.21 5.62
C GLN A 80 -5.17 -7.03 4.39
N LYS A 81 -6.16 -7.62 3.72
CA LYS A 81 -5.94 -8.47 2.53
C LYS A 81 -5.56 -7.69 1.28
N GLY A 82 -5.85 -6.39 1.23
CA GLY A 82 -5.58 -5.54 0.07
C GLY A 82 -4.08 -5.26 -0.10
N HIS A 83 -3.59 -5.34 -1.33
CA HIS A 83 -2.21 -4.99 -1.66
C HIS A 83 -2.06 -3.48 -1.86
N ILE A 84 -1.05 -2.89 -1.22
CA ILE A 84 -0.70 -1.48 -1.37
C ILE A 84 0.32 -1.37 -2.49
N PHE A 85 0.09 -0.47 -3.46
CA PHE A 85 1.03 -0.21 -4.55
C PHE A 85 1.65 1.18 -4.40
N VAL A 86 2.93 1.31 -4.78
CA VAL A 86 3.69 2.55 -4.79
C VAL A 86 4.26 2.79 -6.19
N CYS A 87 3.79 3.85 -6.83
CA CYS A 87 4.27 4.24 -8.15
C CYS A 87 4.63 5.73 -8.20
N ASN A 88 5.74 6.05 -8.87
CA ASN A 88 6.06 7.41 -9.28
C ASN A 88 6.79 7.39 -10.62
N GLU A 89 6.07 7.77 -11.67
CA GLU A 89 6.56 7.84 -13.05
C GLU A 89 6.78 9.28 -13.53
N VAL A 90 6.48 10.27 -12.68
CA VAL A 90 6.53 11.69 -13.05
C VAL A 90 7.91 12.27 -12.73
N ASP A 91 8.33 12.22 -11.47
CA ASP A 91 9.56 12.84 -10.97
C ASP A 91 10.46 11.85 -10.22
N LEU A 92 11.57 12.31 -9.67
CA LEU A 92 12.56 11.47 -8.97
C LEU A 92 12.34 11.38 -7.45
N ASN A 93 11.19 11.82 -6.93
CA ASN A 93 10.89 11.74 -5.51
C ASN A 93 10.76 10.28 -5.07
N GLY A 94 11.48 9.95 -4.00
CA GLY A 94 11.42 8.65 -3.35
C GLY A 94 10.40 8.60 -2.22
N PRO A 95 10.43 7.53 -1.40
CA PRO A 95 9.59 7.43 -0.21
C PRO A 95 9.74 8.63 0.74
N PRO A 96 8.67 9.03 1.45
CA PRO A 96 8.74 10.03 2.51
C PRO A 96 9.69 9.59 3.63
N LYS A 97 10.50 10.51 4.17
CA LYS A 97 11.57 10.18 5.14
C LYS A 97 11.06 9.84 6.54
N ASN A 98 9.99 10.51 6.99
CA ASN A 98 9.51 10.45 8.37
C ASN A 98 8.08 9.91 8.46
N PHE A 99 7.78 8.89 7.65
CA PHE A 99 6.49 8.24 7.62
C PHE A 99 6.61 6.79 8.09
N THR A 100 5.69 6.37 8.94
CA THR A 100 5.60 4.99 9.42
C THR A 100 4.17 4.51 9.25
N TYR A 101 4.00 3.45 8.47
CA TYR A 101 2.71 2.81 8.28
C TYR A 101 2.27 2.13 9.58
N ILE A 102 1.03 2.37 10.01
CA ILE A 102 0.41 1.75 11.19
C ILE A 102 -1.00 1.28 10.81
N ASN A 103 -1.42 0.15 11.37
CA ASN A 103 -2.75 -0.44 11.08
C ASN A 103 -3.87 0.14 11.95
N GLU A 104 -3.51 0.64 13.13
CA GLU A 104 -4.44 1.06 14.17
C GLU A 104 -4.02 2.43 14.70
N ASN A 105 -4.97 3.15 15.29
CA ASN A 105 -4.71 4.45 15.90
C ASN A 105 -3.66 4.33 17.02
N LYS A 106 -2.69 5.24 17.02
CA LYS A 106 -1.72 5.40 18.11
C LYS A 106 -2.19 6.50 19.05
N LEU A 107 -2.59 6.12 20.26
CA LEU A 107 -3.08 7.05 21.28
C LEU A 107 -1.93 7.89 21.86
N GLY A 108 -2.18 9.19 22.04
CA GLY A 108 -1.25 10.11 22.68
C GLY A 108 -1.15 9.88 24.18
N LYS A 109 -0.05 10.37 24.79
CA LYS A 109 0.13 10.32 26.24
C LYS A 109 -1.02 11.06 26.94
N GLY A 110 -1.67 10.40 27.90
CA GLY A 110 -2.79 10.97 28.66
C GLY A 110 -4.17 10.78 28.02
N VAL A 111 -4.28 10.15 26.84
CA VAL A 111 -5.56 9.80 26.23
C VAL A 111 -6.02 8.45 26.77
N ASN A 112 -7.10 8.45 27.56
CA ASN A 112 -7.77 7.23 28.00
C ASN A 112 -8.95 6.92 27.09
N VAL A 113 -9.00 5.69 26.58
CA VAL A 113 -10.16 5.19 25.83
C VAL A 113 -10.99 4.33 26.78
N ASN A 114 -12.29 4.63 26.88
CA ASN A 114 -13.20 3.82 27.66
C ASN A 114 -13.35 2.45 27.00
N PRO A 115 -12.99 1.35 27.68
CA PRO A 115 -13.15 0.02 27.12
C PRO A 115 -14.63 -0.28 26.95
N VAL A 116 -15.00 -0.84 25.80
CA VAL A 116 -16.37 -1.33 25.60
C VAL A 116 -16.57 -2.57 26.46
N THR A 117 -17.52 -2.51 27.38
CA THR A 117 -17.78 -3.58 28.37
C THR A 117 -18.92 -4.51 27.99
N VAL A 118 -19.75 -4.13 27.02
CA VAL A 118 -20.96 -4.87 26.64
C VAL A 118 -20.90 -5.29 25.17
N GLY A 119 -21.35 -6.51 24.89
CA GLY A 119 -21.55 -7.03 23.55
C GLY A 119 -22.92 -7.68 23.42
N CYS A 120 -23.32 -8.01 22.18
CA CYS A 120 -24.57 -8.71 21.94
C CYS A 120 -24.45 -10.22 22.15
N GLU A 121 -25.57 -10.87 22.44
CA GLU A 121 -25.70 -12.32 22.57
C GLU A 121 -26.34 -12.97 21.32
N CYS A 122 -26.37 -12.26 20.20
CA CYS A 122 -27.02 -12.73 18.97
C CYS A 122 -26.24 -13.92 18.38
N ASP A 123 -26.98 -14.95 17.93
CA ASP A 123 -26.43 -15.99 17.07
C ASP A 123 -26.34 -15.50 15.60
N ASP A 124 -27.36 -14.77 15.11
CA ASP A 124 -27.35 -14.05 13.83
C ASP A 124 -27.71 -12.57 14.01
N CYS A 125 -26.68 -11.72 14.05
CA CYS A 125 -26.85 -10.27 14.19
C CYS A 125 -27.60 -9.60 13.02
N PHE A 126 -27.75 -10.27 11.87
CA PHE A 126 -28.44 -9.75 10.70
C PHE A 126 -29.91 -10.14 10.68
N SER A 127 -30.21 -11.43 10.73
CA SER A 127 -31.57 -11.95 10.54
C SER A 127 -32.36 -12.05 11.84
N GLN A 128 -31.67 -12.26 12.97
CA GLN A 128 -32.31 -12.50 14.27
C GLN A 128 -31.63 -11.67 15.39
N PRO A 129 -31.64 -10.34 15.30
CA PRO A 129 -30.98 -9.51 16.30
C PRO A 129 -31.77 -9.47 17.62
N VAL A 130 -31.14 -9.91 18.71
CA VAL A 130 -31.65 -9.68 20.08
C VAL A 130 -31.56 -8.18 20.38
N ASP A 131 -32.68 -7.55 20.74
CA ASP A 131 -32.81 -6.11 21.05
C ASP A 131 -32.18 -5.17 19.99
N GLY A 132 -32.20 -5.56 18.72
CA GLY A 132 -31.60 -4.77 17.64
C GLY A 132 -30.06 -4.80 17.61
N CYS A 133 -29.43 -5.76 18.31
CA CYS A 133 -27.98 -5.96 18.39
C CYS A 133 -27.25 -4.75 19.03
N CYS A 134 -25.92 -4.64 18.87
CA CYS A 134 -25.12 -3.55 19.44
C CYS A 134 -25.65 -2.14 19.10
N PRO A 135 -26.13 -1.84 17.87
CA PRO A 135 -26.78 -0.57 17.60
C PRO A 135 -28.04 -0.36 18.45
N GLY A 136 -28.88 -1.39 18.57
CA GLY A 136 -30.14 -1.33 19.29
C GLY A 136 -29.98 -1.08 20.80
N LEU A 137 -28.93 -1.64 21.42
CA LEU A 137 -28.58 -1.35 22.82
C LEU A 137 -28.35 0.15 23.10
N LEU A 138 -27.90 0.89 22.08
CA LEU A 138 -27.70 2.34 22.14
C LEU A 138 -28.84 3.12 21.46
N LYS A 139 -29.96 2.46 21.14
CA LYS A 139 -31.13 3.03 20.44
C LYS A 139 -30.81 3.55 19.03
N HIS A 140 -29.80 2.97 18.39
CA HIS A 140 -29.43 3.25 17.01
C HIS A 140 -29.88 2.13 16.06
N ARG A 141 -30.02 2.47 14.78
CA ARG A 141 -30.34 1.50 13.72
C ARG A 141 -29.06 0.84 13.20
N ARG A 142 -29.18 -0.38 12.65
CA ARG A 142 -28.07 -1.06 11.97
C ARG A 142 -27.51 -0.22 10.83
N ALA A 143 -26.19 -0.10 10.78
CA ALA A 143 -25.47 0.68 9.78
C ALA A 143 -25.39 0.01 8.40
N TYR A 144 -25.44 -1.32 8.33
CA TYR A 144 -25.17 -2.11 7.13
C TYR A 144 -26.39 -2.84 6.57
N ASN A 145 -26.43 -3.03 5.25
CA ASN A 145 -27.39 -3.89 4.55
C ASN A 145 -26.86 -5.34 4.39
N GLY A 146 -27.61 -6.21 3.71
CA GLY A 146 -27.23 -7.62 3.51
C GLY A 146 -25.97 -7.82 2.65
N SER A 147 -25.60 -6.81 1.86
CA SER A 147 -24.38 -6.78 1.05
C SER A 147 -23.21 -6.07 1.75
N ARG A 148 -23.31 -5.84 3.07
CA ARG A 148 -22.31 -5.14 3.90
C ARG A 148 -22.00 -3.70 3.46
N GLN A 149 -22.96 -3.03 2.82
CA GLN A 149 -22.85 -1.62 2.45
C GLN A 149 -23.49 -0.73 3.51
N VAL A 150 -22.90 0.44 3.76
CA VAL A 150 -23.42 1.46 4.67
C VAL A 150 -24.74 2.02 4.13
N LYS A 151 -25.77 2.11 4.98
CA LYS A 151 -27.09 2.68 4.66
C LYS A 151 -27.52 3.84 5.58
N VAL A 152 -26.68 4.21 6.55
CA VAL A 152 -26.93 5.36 7.43
C VAL A 152 -26.39 6.65 6.79
N MET A 153 -27.00 7.77 7.14
CA MET A 153 -26.58 9.08 6.63
C MET A 153 -25.24 9.53 7.24
N PRO A 154 -24.45 10.35 6.54
CA PRO A 154 -23.30 11.01 7.12
C PRO A 154 -23.66 11.75 8.43
N GLY A 155 -22.77 11.68 9.42
CA GLY A 155 -23.00 12.24 10.76
C GLY A 155 -23.71 11.29 11.74
N VAL A 156 -24.24 10.16 11.27
CA VAL A 156 -24.80 9.12 12.16
C VAL A 156 -23.69 8.16 12.59
N PRO A 157 -23.53 7.89 13.91
CA PRO A 157 -22.51 6.97 14.40
C PRO A 157 -22.82 5.52 13.99
N ILE A 158 -21.74 4.74 13.81
CA ILE A 158 -21.80 3.31 13.52
C ILE A 158 -21.37 2.55 14.78
N TYR A 159 -22.22 1.65 15.25
CA TYR A 159 -21.94 0.78 16.39
C TYR A 159 -21.80 -0.67 15.95
N GLU A 160 -20.56 -1.09 15.76
CA GLU A 160 -20.24 -2.46 15.35
C GLU A 160 -20.30 -3.46 16.52
N CYS A 161 -20.36 -4.74 16.18
CA CYS A 161 -20.08 -5.80 17.14
C CYS A 161 -18.60 -5.77 17.52
N ASN A 162 -18.32 -5.95 18.80
CA ASN A 162 -16.98 -5.84 19.37
C ASN A 162 -16.52 -7.19 19.97
N SER A 163 -15.34 -7.23 20.58
CA SER A 163 -14.75 -8.45 21.16
C SER A 163 -15.54 -9.06 22.33
N LYS A 164 -16.55 -8.36 22.86
CA LYS A 164 -17.47 -8.86 23.91
C LYS A 164 -18.73 -9.51 23.34
N CYS A 165 -18.96 -9.46 22.03
CA CYS A 165 -20.13 -10.08 21.41
C CYS A 165 -19.93 -11.57 21.20
N ARG A 166 -21.01 -12.36 21.28
CA ARG A 166 -21.01 -13.79 20.94
C ARG A 166 -20.70 -14.04 19.46
N CYS A 167 -21.13 -13.15 18.57
CA CYS A 167 -21.00 -13.33 17.13
C CYS A 167 -19.55 -13.34 16.64
N GLY A 168 -19.26 -14.19 15.65
CA GLY A 168 -17.94 -14.39 15.07
C GLY A 168 -17.45 -13.27 14.15
N PRO A 169 -16.26 -13.43 13.54
CA PRO A 169 -15.65 -12.42 12.67
C PRO A 169 -16.45 -12.14 11.39
N ASP A 170 -17.23 -13.11 10.90
CA ASP A 170 -18.05 -12.97 9.69
C ASP A 170 -19.40 -12.28 9.92
N CYS A 171 -19.65 -11.79 11.14
CA CYS A 171 -20.85 -11.06 11.50
C CYS A 171 -21.08 -9.87 10.54
N ALA A 172 -22.30 -9.72 10.03
CA ALA A 172 -22.66 -8.61 9.12
C ALA A 172 -22.57 -7.21 9.76
N ASN A 173 -22.34 -7.14 11.08
CA ASN A 173 -22.10 -5.91 11.82
C ASN A 173 -20.64 -5.80 12.33
N ARG A 174 -19.69 -6.43 11.63
CA ARG A 174 -18.22 -6.27 11.75
C ARG A 174 -17.65 -6.00 10.36
N VAL A 175 -17.51 -4.75 9.98
CA VAL A 175 -17.12 -4.35 8.61
C VAL A 175 -15.84 -3.53 8.59
N VAL A 176 -15.61 -2.69 9.60
CA VAL A 176 -14.46 -1.77 9.69
C VAL A 176 -13.24 -2.43 10.33
#